data_AF-A0A6G0I5B8-F1
#
_entry.id   AF-A0A6G0I5B8-F1
#
_cell.length_a   1.000
_cell.length_b   1.000
_cell.length_c   1.000
_cell.angle_alpha   90.00
_cell.angle_beta   90.00
_cell.angle_gamma   90.00
#
_symmetry.space_group_name_H-M   'P 1'
#
loop_
_entity.id
_entity.type
_entity.pdbx_description
1 polymer ?
#
loop_
_entity_poly.entity_id
_entity_poly.type
_entity_poly.pdbx_seq_one_letter_code
_entity_poly.pdbx_strand_id
1 'polypeptide(L)'
;MGSWELENPVSSNSVSTVLQGNMSRIALVGNSNQDSVTKEYKTYRIQRGNHNGFYPFVLNDIMGLKNATRRNRKVYVKDVKRAMKGHVRDGYTFNPERNILKGGQFYNRNPTANDKVHVLVSVIDASKVEKMKNEIEETLQDIREEANDLGESRNHHVSSFLHGVEHPKVPMKSK
;
A
#
# COMPACT_ATOMS: atom_id res chain seq x y z
N MET A 1 13.33 11.36 -20.43
CA MET A 1 12.30 10.30 -20.36
C MET A 1 12.10 9.95 -18.90
N GLY A 2 11.13 10.56 -18.24
CA GLY A 2 10.81 10.29 -16.83
C GLY A 2 9.73 9.22 -16.75
N SER A 3 10.05 8.09 -16.13
CA SER A 3 9.17 6.96 -15.93
C SER A 3 8.95 6.84 -14.41
N TRP A 4 7.70 6.93 -13.97
CA TRP A 4 7.30 6.92 -12.56
C TRP A 4 6.44 5.68 -12.27
N GLU A 5 6.26 5.30 -11.02
CA GLU A 5 6.98 4.22 -10.32
C GLU A 5 5.93 3.32 -9.61
N LEU A 6 6.33 2.12 -9.16
CA LEU A 6 5.46 1.21 -8.38
C LEU A 6 5.45 1.65 -6.91
N GLU A 7 4.48 2.47 -6.51
CA GLU A 7 4.54 3.19 -5.24
C GLU A 7 3.44 2.81 -4.24
N ASN A 8 3.76 1.91 -3.31
CA ASN A 8 2.97 1.76 -2.08
C ASN A 8 2.95 3.04 -1.21
N PRO A 9 4.08 3.76 -0.99
CA PRO A 9 4.07 4.93 -0.10
C PRO A 9 3.36 6.16 -0.66
N VAL A 10 3.20 6.26 -1.98
CA VAL A 10 2.55 7.41 -2.62
C VAL A 10 1.04 7.37 -2.47
N SER A 11 0.44 6.20 -2.27
CA SER A 11 -0.97 6.11 -1.88
C SER A 11 -1.23 6.80 -0.53
N SER A 12 -0.41 6.52 0.49
CA SER A 12 -0.57 7.10 1.84
C SER A 12 -0.29 8.61 1.87
N ASN A 13 0.75 9.06 1.18
CA ASN A 13 1.05 10.50 1.05
C ASN A 13 0.00 11.25 0.22
N SER A 14 -0.55 10.62 -0.83
CA SER A 14 -1.62 11.19 -1.65
C SER A 14 -2.90 11.38 -0.83
N VAL A 15 -3.35 10.35 -0.11
CA VAL A 15 -4.53 10.43 0.76
C VAL A 15 -4.33 11.47 1.85
N SER A 16 -3.15 11.51 2.49
CA SER A 16 -2.83 12.52 3.51
C SER A 16 -2.87 13.94 2.95
N THR A 17 -2.29 14.17 1.78
CA THR A 17 -2.25 15.48 1.13
C THR A 17 -3.66 16.00 0.80
N VAL A 18 -4.52 15.14 0.25
CA VAL A 18 -5.91 15.50 -0.05
C VAL A 18 -6.68 15.85 1.23
N LEU A 19 -6.51 15.05 2.30
CA LEU A 19 -7.25 15.24 3.54
C LEU A 19 -6.73 16.40 4.41
N GLN A 20 -5.47 16.79 4.25
CA GLN A 20 -4.86 17.91 4.96
C GLN A 20 -4.97 19.23 4.17
N GLY A 21 -5.22 19.16 2.86
CA GLY A 21 -5.30 20.34 2.00
C GLY A 21 -3.95 20.99 1.69
N ASN A 22 -2.85 20.36 2.10
CA ASN A 22 -1.47 20.77 1.84
C ASN A 22 -0.57 19.55 1.63
N MET A 23 0.60 19.78 1.00
CA MET A 23 1.55 18.70 0.70
C MET A 23 2.01 18.01 1.98
N SER A 24 1.75 16.71 2.08
CA SER A 24 2.01 15.90 3.28
C SER A 24 2.97 14.75 2.96
N ARG A 25 3.95 14.51 3.84
CA ARG A 25 4.93 13.44 3.71
C ARG A 25 4.99 12.60 4.98
N ILE A 26 3.94 11.82 5.20
CA ILE A 26 3.80 10.92 6.35
C ILE A 26 4.46 9.56 6.11
N ALA A 27 4.59 9.13 4.85
CA ALA A 27 5.25 7.90 4.43
C ALA A 27 6.56 8.18 3.69
N LEU A 28 7.54 7.29 3.85
CA LEU A 28 8.83 7.40 3.16
C LEU A 28 8.66 7.09 1.68
N VAL A 29 9.14 8.00 0.83
CA VAL A 29 9.21 7.82 -0.63
C VAL A 29 10.59 7.26 -0.96
N GLY A 30 10.62 6.21 -1.77
CA GLY A 30 11.85 5.55 -2.19
C GLY A 30 12.46 6.19 -3.41
N ASN A 31 13.62 5.65 -3.78
CA ASN A 31 14.35 5.99 -4.98
C ASN A 31 14.26 4.83 -5.98
N SER A 32 14.40 5.14 -7.28
CA SER A 32 14.21 4.25 -8.44
C SER A 32 14.95 2.91 -8.42
N ASN A 33 15.97 2.77 -7.57
CA ASN A 33 16.76 1.55 -7.40
C ASN A 33 16.35 0.71 -6.19
N GLN A 34 15.33 1.12 -5.42
CA GLN A 34 14.84 0.38 -4.26
C GLN A 34 13.60 -0.43 -4.60
N ASP A 35 13.71 -1.73 -4.40
CA ASP A 35 12.69 -2.67 -4.85
C ASP A 35 11.33 -2.50 -4.15
N SER A 36 11.30 -1.98 -2.92
CA SER A 36 10.10 -1.55 -2.18
C SER A 36 10.56 -0.80 -0.94
N VAL A 37 9.99 0.38 -0.73
CA VAL A 37 10.36 1.33 0.32
C VAL A 37 9.81 0.88 1.66
N THR A 38 8.54 0.50 1.67
CA THR A 38 7.85 -0.06 2.82
C THR A 38 8.23 -1.53 2.99
N LYS A 39 8.98 -1.83 4.06
CA LYS A 39 9.33 -3.21 4.45
C LYS A 39 8.54 -3.68 5.67
N GLU A 40 7.80 -2.78 6.30
CA GLU A 40 7.08 -2.99 7.55
C GLU A 40 5.59 -2.76 7.38
N TYR A 41 4.78 -3.39 8.22
CA TYR A 41 3.40 -3.00 8.43
C TYR A 41 3.40 -1.65 9.17
N LYS A 42 3.00 -0.57 8.50
CA LYS A 42 3.02 0.79 9.03
C LYS A 42 1.61 1.35 9.17
N THR A 43 1.28 1.82 10.36
CA THR A 43 0.00 2.47 10.65
C THR A 43 0.19 3.98 10.66
N TYR A 44 -0.59 4.68 9.84
CA TYR A 44 -0.59 6.13 9.73
C TYR A 44 -1.90 6.73 10.25
N ARG A 45 -1.78 7.72 11.12
CA ARG A 45 -2.90 8.54 11.61
C ARG A 45 -2.83 9.90 10.95
N ILE A 46 -3.94 10.33 10.35
CA ILE A 46 -3.98 11.60 9.62
C ILE A 46 -4.53 12.68 10.54
N GLN A 47 -3.73 13.72 10.77
CA GLN A 47 -4.16 14.89 11.54
C GLN A 47 -5.16 15.72 10.74
N ARG A 48 -6.20 16.24 11.39
CA ARG A 48 -7.21 17.11 10.77
C ARG A 48 -6.72 18.55 10.69
N GLY A 49 -5.75 18.85 9.82
CA GLY A 49 -5.31 20.22 9.50
C GLY A 49 -5.36 21.20 10.68
N ASN A 50 -6.25 22.20 10.59
CA ASN A 50 -6.42 23.29 11.56
C ASN A 50 -7.22 22.93 12.82
N HIS A 51 -7.62 21.67 12.99
CA HIS A 51 -8.38 21.20 14.14
C HIS A 51 -7.53 20.29 15.03
N ASN A 52 -7.71 20.40 16.35
CA ASN A 52 -7.12 19.42 17.27
C ASN A 52 -7.72 18.03 17.01
N GLY A 53 -6.85 17.04 16.79
CA GLY A 53 -7.19 15.62 16.66
C GLY A 53 -6.97 15.02 15.28
N PHE A 54 -7.37 13.75 15.16
CA PHE A 54 -7.15 12.90 13.99
C PHE A 54 -8.46 12.55 13.30
N TYR A 55 -8.39 12.16 12.04
CA TYR A 55 -9.51 11.51 11.36
C TYR A 55 -9.86 10.20 12.10
N PRO A 56 -11.13 9.77 12.10
CA PRO A 56 -11.59 8.58 12.82
C PRO A 56 -11.25 7.27 12.07
N PHE A 57 -10.12 7.24 11.37
CA PHE A 57 -9.59 6.06 10.68
C PHE A 57 -8.07 6.13 10.62
N VAL A 58 -7.46 4.99 10.28
CA VAL A 58 -6.02 4.85 10.08
C VAL A 58 -5.75 4.26 8.70
N LEU A 59 -4.60 4.59 8.13
CA LEU A 59 -4.10 3.94 6.91
C LEU A 59 -3.03 2.93 7.31
N ASN A 60 -3.19 1.69 6.89
CA ASN A 60 -2.19 0.65 7.09
C ASN A 60 -1.47 0.41 5.76
N ASP A 61 -0.20 0.78 5.69
CA ASP A 61 0.66 0.47 4.54
C ASP A 61 1.40 -0.84 4.77
N ILE A 62 1.55 -1.61 3.70
CA ILE A 62 2.24 -2.90 3.70
C ILE A 62 3.32 -2.93 2.63
N MET A 63 4.19 -3.92 2.71
CA MET A 63 5.18 -4.14 1.67
C MET A 63 4.52 -4.49 0.33
N GLY A 64 5.09 -4.00 -0.77
CA GLY A 64 4.54 -4.21 -2.12
C GLY A 64 4.74 -5.62 -2.66
N LEU A 65 3.77 -6.09 -3.44
CA LEU A 65 3.89 -7.31 -4.24
C LEU A 65 4.78 -7.04 -5.45
N LYS A 66 5.70 -7.97 -5.76
CA LYS A 66 6.68 -7.80 -6.85
C LYS A 66 6.63 -8.95 -7.83
N ASN A 67 7.04 -8.67 -9.06
CA ASN A 67 7.32 -9.66 -10.10
C ASN A 67 8.55 -10.46 -9.66
N ALA A 68 8.33 -11.46 -8.80
CA ALA A 68 9.40 -12.18 -8.15
C ALA A 68 10.28 -12.92 -9.18
N THR A 69 11.58 -12.68 -9.16
CA THR A 69 12.55 -13.76 -9.39
C THR A 69 12.70 -14.53 -8.07
N ARG A 70 12.96 -15.84 -8.14
CA ARG A 70 12.88 -16.81 -7.03
C ARG A 70 13.60 -16.45 -5.71
N ARG A 71 14.42 -15.38 -5.66
CA ARG A 71 15.20 -14.97 -4.49
C ARG A 71 14.75 -13.66 -3.84
N ASN A 72 13.85 -12.88 -4.45
CA ASN A 72 13.55 -11.53 -3.96
C ASN A 72 12.08 -11.34 -3.59
N ARG A 73 11.85 -11.36 -2.27
CA ARG A 73 10.84 -10.53 -1.56
C ARG A 73 9.41 -10.65 -2.08
N LYS A 74 8.80 -11.81 -1.83
CA LYS A 74 7.34 -11.97 -1.82
C LYS A 74 6.84 -11.63 -0.42
N VAL A 75 5.84 -10.76 -0.32
CA VAL A 75 5.02 -10.70 0.90
C VAL A 75 4.24 -12.01 0.96
N TYR A 76 4.32 -12.71 2.09
CA TYR A 76 3.61 -13.98 2.21
C TYR A 76 2.11 -13.68 2.32
N VAL A 77 1.29 -14.25 1.42
CA VAL A 77 -0.16 -13.97 1.35
C VAL A 77 -0.84 -14.20 2.70
N LYS A 78 -0.43 -15.23 3.45
CA LYS A 78 -0.93 -15.51 4.81
C LYS A 78 -0.71 -14.34 5.77
N ASP A 79 0.38 -13.58 5.64
CA ASP A 79 0.62 -12.40 6.48
C ASP A 79 -0.28 -11.23 6.07
N VAL A 80 -0.58 -11.06 4.77
CA VAL A 80 -1.60 -10.11 4.30
C VAL A 80 -2.96 -10.48 4.88
N LYS A 81 -3.37 -11.76 4.77
CA LYS A 81 -4.64 -12.25 5.33
C LYS A 81 -4.73 -12.03 6.85
N ARG A 82 -3.62 -12.23 7.57
CA ARG A 82 -3.53 -11.95 9.01
C ARG A 82 -3.62 -10.46 9.32
N ALA A 83 -2.97 -9.62 8.52
CA ALA A 83 -3.07 -8.17 8.64
C ALA A 83 -4.52 -7.70 8.43
N MET A 84 -5.22 -8.23 7.42
CA MET A 84 -6.64 -7.90 7.19
C MET A 84 -7.54 -8.31 8.37
N LYS A 85 -7.22 -9.43 9.02
CA LYS A 85 -7.91 -9.91 10.23
C LYS A 85 -7.51 -9.19 11.52
N GLY A 86 -6.63 -8.18 11.46
CA GLY A 86 -6.15 -7.42 12.62
C GLY A 86 -5.11 -8.13 13.49
N HIS A 87 -4.53 -9.22 12.98
CA HIS A 87 -3.55 -10.02 13.72
C HIS A 87 -2.11 -9.50 13.63
N VAL A 88 -1.85 -8.44 12.87
CA VAL A 88 -0.51 -7.87 12.68
C VAL A 88 -0.47 -6.48 13.31
N ARG A 89 0.56 -6.21 14.11
CA ARG A 89 0.77 -4.92 14.79
C ARG A 89 1.73 -4.03 14.00
N ASP A 90 1.62 -2.72 14.25
CA ASP A 90 2.53 -1.71 13.71
C ASP A 90 4.01 -2.05 13.97
N GLY A 91 4.86 -1.82 12.97
CA GLY A 91 6.29 -2.10 13.00
C GLY A 91 6.67 -3.55 12.65
N TYR A 92 5.72 -4.42 12.32
CA TYR A 92 6.06 -5.77 11.85
C TYR A 92 6.84 -5.74 10.53
N THR A 93 8.09 -6.21 10.51
CA THR A 93 8.86 -6.37 9.26
C THR A 93 8.46 -7.65 8.54
N PHE A 94 8.04 -7.53 7.28
CA PHE A 94 7.68 -8.69 6.46
C PHE A 94 8.92 -9.54 6.13
N ASN A 95 8.80 -10.85 6.35
CA ASN A 95 9.86 -11.80 6.03
C ASN A 95 9.43 -12.70 4.85
N PRO A 96 10.20 -12.73 3.73
CA PRO A 96 9.83 -13.51 2.55
C PRO A 96 9.96 -15.02 2.74
N GLU A 97 10.67 -15.47 3.78
CA GLU A 97 10.89 -16.89 4.05
C GLU A 97 9.94 -17.45 5.11
N ARG A 98 9.38 -16.59 5.97
CA ARG A 98 8.60 -17.01 7.13
C ARG A 98 7.43 -16.08 7.42
N ASN A 99 6.27 -16.68 7.65
CA ASN A 99 5.10 -15.98 8.16
C ASN A 99 5.31 -15.41 9.56
N ILE A 100 4.50 -14.42 9.94
CA ILE A 100 4.45 -13.92 11.31
C ILE A 100 4.22 -15.06 12.32
N LEU A 101 4.95 -15.06 13.42
CA LEU A 101 4.82 -16.07 14.46
C LEU A 101 3.63 -15.70 15.37
N LYS A 102 2.68 -16.63 15.57
CA LYS A 102 1.52 -16.41 16.45
C LYS A 102 1.90 -16.11 17.92
N GLY A 103 3.12 -16.49 18.31
CA GLY A 103 3.69 -16.21 19.63
C GLY A 103 4.51 -14.91 19.71
N GLY A 104 4.78 -14.26 18.57
CA GLY A 104 5.68 -13.11 18.50
C GLY A 104 5.05 -11.80 18.97
N GLN A 105 5.90 -10.83 19.33
CA GLN A 105 5.48 -9.53 19.88
C GLN A 105 4.58 -8.71 18.96
N PHE A 106 4.71 -8.91 17.64
CA PHE A 106 3.93 -8.21 16.62
C PHE A 106 2.64 -8.93 16.22
N TYR A 107 2.36 -10.12 16.80
CA TYR A 107 1.12 -10.83 16.53
C TYR A 107 0.05 -10.47 17.56
N ASN A 108 -1.04 -9.89 17.09
CA ASN A 108 -2.23 -9.66 17.91
C ASN A 108 -3.06 -10.93 17.98
N ARG A 109 -3.06 -11.62 19.13
CA ARG A 109 -3.78 -12.90 19.29
C ARG A 109 -5.30 -12.75 19.25
N ASN A 110 -5.82 -11.64 19.77
CA ASN A 110 -7.25 -11.41 19.95
C ASN A 110 -7.62 -10.06 19.31
N PRO A 111 -7.73 -10.00 17.98
CA PRO A 111 -8.10 -8.77 17.29
C PRO A 111 -9.52 -8.35 17.62
N THR A 112 -9.69 -7.06 17.84
CA THR A 112 -10.99 -6.38 17.96
C THR A 112 -11.55 -6.04 16.57
N ALA A 113 -12.79 -5.56 16.50
CA ALA A 113 -13.35 -5.05 15.24
C ALA A 113 -12.49 -3.91 14.65
N ASN A 114 -12.02 -2.99 15.51
CA ASN A 114 -11.20 -1.85 15.10
C ASN A 114 -9.82 -2.25 14.55
N ASP A 115 -9.31 -3.42 14.92
CA ASP A 115 -8.03 -3.92 14.42
C ASP A 115 -8.15 -4.47 12.99
N LYS A 116 -9.36 -4.81 12.53
CA LYS A 116 -9.58 -5.39 11.21
C LYS A 116 -9.49 -4.33 10.12
N VAL A 117 -9.08 -4.75 8.93
CA VAL A 117 -9.12 -3.91 7.73
C VAL A 117 -10.56 -3.81 7.25
N HIS A 118 -11.05 -2.57 7.17
CA HIS A 118 -12.41 -2.25 6.72
C HIS A 118 -12.46 -1.91 5.23
N VAL A 119 -11.36 -1.40 4.68
CA VAL A 119 -11.22 -1.08 3.25
C VAL A 119 -9.84 -1.51 2.79
N LEU A 120 -9.80 -2.31 1.73
CA LEU A 120 -8.58 -2.66 1.02
C LEU A 120 -8.47 -1.83 -0.25
N VAL A 121 -7.32 -1.20 -0.47
CA VAL A 121 -6.99 -0.48 -1.71
C VAL A 121 -5.77 -1.14 -2.32
N SER A 122 -5.92 -1.65 -3.54
CA SER A 122 -4.82 -2.24 -4.32
C SER A 122 -4.51 -1.32 -5.49
N VAL A 123 -3.26 -0.88 -5.60
CA VAL A 123 -2.78 -0.01 -6.68
C VAL A 123 -1.86 -0.81 -7.59
N ILE A 124 -2.12 -0.77 -8.89
CA ILE A 124 -1.34 -1.46 -9.91
C ILE A 124 -0.83 -0.42 -10.90
N ASP A 125 0.46 -0.48 -11.20
CA ASP A 125 1.07 0.36 -12.24
C ASP A 125 0.57 -0.10 -13.63
N ALA A 126 -0.22 0.76 -14.27
CA ALA A 126 -0.81 0.53 -15.58
C ALA A 126 0.25 0.19 -16.64
N SER A 127 1.46 0.78 -16.54
CA SER A 127 2.55 0.53 -17.49
C SER A 127 3.18 -0.86 -17.35
N LYS A 128 2.86 -1.57 -16.27
CA LYS A 128 3.40 -2.90 -15.93
C LYS A 128 2.36 -4.00 -15.97
N VAL A 129 1.10 -3.69 -16.28
CA VAL A 129 0.01 -4.66 -16.36
C VAL A 129 0.36 -5.77 -17.36
N GLU A 130 0.83 -5.42 -18.56
CA GLU A 130 1.23 -6.41 -19.59
C GLU A 130 2.43 -7.28 -19.18
N LYS A 131 3.24 -6.81 -18.22
CA LYS A 131 4.43 -7.51 -17.70
C LYS A 131 4.16 -8.18 -16.36
N MET A 132 2.92 -8.17 -15.89
CA MET A 132 2.54 -8.79 -14.64
C MET A 132 2.61 -10.30 -14.79
N LYS A 133 3.26 -10.97 -13.83
CA LYS A 133 3.26 -12.44 -13.81
C LYS A 133 1.92 -12.94 -13.28
N ASN A 134 1.42 -14.04 -13.84
CA ASN A 134 0.22 -14.74 -13.36
C ASN A 134 0.25 -14.97 -11.84
N GLU A 135 1.43 -15.27 -11.26
CA GLU A 135 1.59 -15.45 -9.81
C GLU A 135 1.15 -14.21 -8.98
N ILE A 136 1.35 -12.99 -9.50
CA ILE A 136 0.88 -11.77 -8.81
C ILE A 136 -0.61 -11.61 -8.98
N GLU A 137 -1.12 -11.87 -10.17
CA GLU A 137 -2.55 -11.78 -10.46
C GLU A 137 -3.35 -12.74 -9.57
N GLU A 138 -2.91 -14.01 -9.48
CA GLU A 138 -3.44 -15.01 -8.56
C GLU A 138 -3.35 -14.54 -7.10
N THR A 139 -2.21 -13.95 -6.70
CA THR A 139 -2.05 -13.41 -5.34
C THR A 139 -3.04 -12.27 -5.05
N LEU A 140 -3.24 -11.35 -6.00
CA LEU A 140 -4.19 -10.26 -5.87
C LEU A 140 -5.63 -10.79 -5.81
N GLN A 141 -5.94 -11.83 -6.58
CA GLN A 141 -7.22 -12.53 -6.53
C GLN A 141 -7.45 -13.19 -5.17
N ASP A 142 -6.48 -13.94 -4.64
CA ASP A 142 -6.54 -14.57 -3.31
C ASP A 142 -6.79 -13.55 -2.18
N ILE A 143 -6.14 -12.39 -2.27
CA ILE A 143 -6.32 -11.29 -1.30
C ILE A 143 -7.73 -10.70 -1.44
N ARG A 144 -8.21 -10.51 -2.68
CA ARG A 144 -9.54 -9.97 -2.96
C ARG A 144 -10.65 -10.89 -2.45
N GLU A 145 -10.53 -12.19 -2.68
CA GLU A 145 -11.48 -13.21 -2.21
C GLU A 145 -11.53 -13.22 -0.68
N GLU A 146 -10.38 -13.22 -0.01
CA GLU A 146 -10.34 -13.15 1.45
C GLU A 146 -10.97 -11.85 1.99
N ALA A 147 -10.76 -10.71 1.31
CA ALA A 147 -11.37 -9.45 1.71
C ALA A 147 -12.91 -9.49 1.57
N ASN A 148 -13.43 -10.20 0.57
CA ASN A 148 -14.87 -10.41 0.41
C ASN A 148 -15.45 -11.30 1.51
N ASP A 149 -14.76 -12.41 1.83
CA ASP A 149 -15.19 -13.36 2.87
C ASP A 149 -15.21 -12.73 4.27
N LEU A 150 -14.39 -11.72 4.51
CA LEU A 150 -14.38 -10.96 5.77
C LEU A 150 -15.62 -10.07 5.96
N GLY A 151 -16.52 -9.99 4.98
CA GLY A 151 -17.92 -9.57 5.18
C GLY A 151 -18.16 -8.08 5.44
N GLU A 152 -17.13 -7.24 5.52
CA GLU A 152 -17.29 -5.79 5.81
C GLU A 152 -16.52 -4.86 4.86
N SER A 153 -15.77 -5.39 3.87
CA SER A 153 -15.02 -4.57 2.91
C SER A 153 -15.80 -4.33 1.62
N ARG A 154 -16.30 -3.10 1.43
CA ARG A 154 -16.64 -2.61 0.09
C ARG A 154 -15.35 -2.54 -0.72
N ASN A 155 -15.14 -3.52 -1.60
CA ASN A 155 -14.02 -3.55 -2.54
C ASN A 155 -14.15 -2.38 -3.54
N HIS A 156 -13.54 -1.24 -3.24
CA HIS A 156 -13.36 -0.18 -4.22
C HIS A 156 -12.13 -0.49 -5.04
N HIS A 157 -12.33 -1.12 -6.21
CA HIS A 157 -11.31 -1.18 -7.25
C HIS A 157 -11.09 0.25 -7.75
N VAL A 158 -10.06 0.92 -7.24
CA VAL A 158 -9.62 2.21 -7.76
C VAL A 158 -8.57 1.93 -8.84
N SER A 159 -9.02 1.81 -10.09
CA SER A 159 -8.16 2.05 -11.24
C SER A 159 -7.89 3.54 -11.28
N SER A 160 -6.82 4.01 -10.65
CA SER A 160 -6.39 5.41 -10.82
C SER A 160 -5.86 5.58 -12.24
N PHE A 161 -6.72 6.08 -13.14
CA PHE A 161 -6.27 6.71 -14.37
C PHE A 161 -5.64 8.04 -14.00
N LEU A 162 -4.31 8.09 -13.93
CA LEU A 162 -3.61 9.36 -13.97
C LEU A 162 -3.67 9.88 -15.42
N HIS A 163 -4.70 10.68 -15.74
CA HIS A 163 -4.62 11.57 -16.89
C HIS A 163 -3.54 12.62 -16.58
N GLY A 164 -2.41 12.52 -17.27
CA GLY A 164 -1.41 13.57 -17.26
C GLY A 164 -1.98 14.82 -17.91
N VAL A 165 -1.96 15.93 -17.17
CA VAL A 165 -2.23 17.27 -17.69
C VAL A 165 -1.16 17.61 -18.73
N GLU A 166 -1.56 17.84 -19.98
CA GLU A 166 -0.66 18.45 -20.97
C GLU A 166 -0.37 19.89 -20.56
N HIS A 167 0.88 20.18 -20.20
CA HIS A 167 1.36 21.56 -20.14
C HIS A 167 1.83 22.02 -21.53
N PRO A 168 1.47 23.24 -21.95
CA PRO A 168 1.81 23.76 -23.27
C PRO A 168 3.32 23.90 -23.43
N LYS A 169 3.83 23.44 -24.59
CA LYS A 169 5.24 23.55 -24.97
C LYS A 169 5.63 25.04 -25.05
N VAL A 170 6.49 25.49 -24.13
CA VAL A 170 7.16 26.79 -24.26
C VAL A 170 8.31 26.62 -25.26
N PRO A 171 8.36 27.38 -26.37
CA PRO A 171 9.46 27.27 -27.32
C PRO A 171 10.73 27.90 -26.73
N MET A 172 11.81 27.12 -26.66
CA MET A 172 13.15 27.63 -26.35
C MET A 172 13.59 28.55 -27.50
N LYS A 173 13.83 29.83 -27.20
CA LYS A 173 14.60 30.71 -28.08
C LYS A 173 16.08 30.38 -27.91
N SER A 174 16.73 29.97 -28.99
CA SER A 174 18.19 29.88 -29.07
C SER A 174 18.80 31.29 -29.02
N LYS A 175 19.81 31.48 -28.17
CA LYS A 175 20.81 32.55 -28.34
C LYS A 175 22.01 31.96 -29.06
#